data_AF-A0A957V664-F1
#
_entry.id   AF-A0A957V664-F1
#
_cell.length_a   1.000
_cell.length_b   1.000
_cell.length_c   1.000
_cell.angle_alpha   90.00
_cell.angle_beta   90.00
_cell.angle_gamma   90.00
#
_symmetry.space_group_name_H-M   'P 1'
#
loop_
_entity.id
_entity.type
_entity.pdbx_description
1 polymer ?
#
loop_
_entity_poly.entity_id
_entity_poly.type
_entity_poly.pdbx_seq_one_letter_code
_entity_poly.pdbx_strand_id
1 'polypeptide(L)'
;LLAPTSTDERIRAVAAHSTGFIYLVSVTGITGARTELPPDLADFVARVRRHTGLPLAVGFGIGTGEQAAAVAGIADGVIVGSALVKAAAGSDGVERVAALSDELARGAHTSRPG
;
A
#
# COMPACT_ATOMS: atom_id res chain seq x y z
N LEU A 1 7.41 -9.38 -4.45
CA LEU A 1 7.25 -7.91 -4.37
C LEU A 1 7.83 -7.24 -5.61
N LEU A 2 7.37 -6.03 -5.94
CA LEU A 2 7.92 -5.18 -7.00
C LEU A 2 8.12 -3.75 -6.47
N ALA A 3 9.07 -3.05 -7.08
CA ALA A 3 9.41 -1.65 -6.78
C ALA A 3 9.40 -0.81 -8.07
N PRO A 4 9.30 0.54 -8.00
CA PRO A 4 9.36 1.41 -9.18
C PRO A 4 10.59 1.18 -10.07
N THR A 5 11.71 0.77 -9.49
CA THR A 5 12.97 0.43 -10.17
C THR A 5 12.98 -0.96 -10.81
N SER A 6 11.94 -1.77 -10.62
CA SER A 6 11.85 -3.11 -11.23
C SER A 6 11.68 -3.00 -12.74
N THR A 7 12.49 -3.75 -13.48
CA THR A 7 12.41 -3.84 -14.95
C THR A 7 11.13 -4.56 -15.39
N ASP A 8 10.70 -4.34 -16.63
CA ASP A 8 9.53 -5.03 -17.20
C ASP A 8 9.71 -6.55 -17.24
N GLU A 9 10.94 -7.03 -17.41
CA GLU A 9 11.27 -8.47 -17.31
C GLU A 9 10.99 -8.99 -15.89
N ARG A 10 11.44 -8.25 -14.86
CA ARG A 10 11.17 -8.60 -13.46
C ARG A 10 9.67 -8.57 -13.16
N ILE A 11 8.95 -7.58 -13.68
CA ILE A 11 7.50 -7.46 -13.50
C ILE A 11 6.79 -8.68 -14.10
N ARG A 12 7.12 -9.05 -15.34
CA ARG A 12 6.55 -10.25 -16.00
C ARG A 12 6.85 -11.53 -15.22
N ALA A 13 8.10 -11.70 -14.77
CA ALA A 13 8.48 -12.87 -13.99
C ALA A 13 7.72 -12.98 -12.67
N VAL A 14 7.59 -11.86 -11.94
CA VAL A 14 6.81 -11.85 -10.68
C VAL A 14 5.33 -12.09 -10.96
N ALA A 15 4.76 -11.45 -11.99
CA ALA A 15 3.35 -11.64 -12.36
C ALA A 15 3.02 -13.10 -12.70
N ALA A 16 3.92 -13.81 -13.39
CA ALA A 16 3.71 -15.20 -13.80
C ALA A 16 3.85 -16.21 -12.65
N HIS A 17 4.46 -15.85 -11.52
CA HIS A 17 4.75 -16.77 -10.42
C HIS A 17 4.07 -16.37 -9.10
N SER A 18 3.34 -15.25 -9.09
CA SER A 18 2.59 -14.80 -7.92
C SER A 18 1.20 -15.43 -7.88
N THR A 19 0.67 -15.59 -6.67
CA THR A 19 -0.72 -15.99 -6.41
C THR A 19 -1.29 -15.10 -5.31
N GLY A 20 -2.62 -15.00 -5.23
CA GLY A 20 -3.30 -14.15 -4.24
C GLY A 20 -3.26 -12.67 -4.60
N PHE A 21 -2.11 -12.02 -4.40
CA PHE A 21 -1.89 -10.60 -4.73
C PHE A 21 -0.41 -10.31 -4.97
N ILE A 22 -0.10 -9.17 -5.59
CA ILE A 22 1.27 -8.68 -5.75
C ILE A 22 1.50 -7.48 -4.85
N TYR A 23 2.48 -7.59 -3.96
CA TYR A 23 2.92 -6.47 -3.12
C TYR A 23 3.83 -5.51 -3.92
N LEU A 24 3.36 -4.27 -4.07
CA LEU A 24 4.07 -3.11 -4.59
C LEU A 24 4.62 -2.26 -3.44
N VAL A 25 5.94 -2.08 -3.40
CA VAL A 25 6.61 -1.25 -2.39
C VAL A 25 7.23 -0.02 -3.03
N SER A 26 7.21 1.11 -2.33
CA SER A 26 8.06 2.24 -2.71
C SER A 26 9.41 2.16 -1.98
N VAL A 27 10.51 2.16 -2.74
CA VAL A 27 11.89 2.21 -2.24
C VAL A 27 12.35 3.64 -1.92
N THR A 28 11.59 4.66 -2.33
CA THR A 28 11.93 6.06 -2.07
C THR A 28 11.40 6.52 -0.70
N GLY A 29 12.04 6.03 0.36
CA GLY A 29 12.15 6.82 1.60
C GLY A 29 11.51 6.20 2.85
N ILE A 30 12.32 5.43 3.57
CA ILE A 30 12.30 5.43 5.04
C ILE A 30 12.75 6.80 5.56
N THR A 31 11.92 7.84 5.47
CA THR A 31 12.06 9.06 6.30
C THR A 31 10.80 9.92 6.21
N GLY A 32 10.12 10.05 7.35
CA GLY A 32 9.13 11.11 7.58
C GLY A 32 7.77 10.85 6.94
N ALA A 33 6.72 11.14 7.70
CA ALA A 33 5.35 11.13 7.24
C ALA A 33 5.18 12.04 6.01
N ARG A 34 5.23 11.48 4.80
CA ARG A 34 4.76 12.20 3.62
C ARG A 34 3.24 12.08 3.57
N THR A 35 2.55 13.18 3.69
CA THR A 35 1.09 13.26 3.56
C THR A 35 0.62 12.86 2.16
N GLU A 36 1.48 13.01 1.16
CA GLU A 36 1.17 12.80 -0.26
C GLU A 36 1.72 11.48 -0.81
N LEU A 37 1.01 10.91 -1.79
CA LEU A 37 1.44 9.74 -2.55
C LEU A 37 2.74 10.05 -3.32
N PRO A 38 3.67 9.09 -3.45
CA PRO A 38 4.79 9.24 -4.37
C PRO A 38 4.27 9.55 -5.78
N PRO A 39 4.82 10.56 -6.49
CA PRO A 39 4.29 11.00 -7.78
C PRO A 39 4.34 9.90 -8.85
N ASP A 40 5.28 8.98 -8.73
CA ASP A 40 5.48 7.84 -9.63
C ASP A 40 4.63 6.60 -9.26
N LEU A 41 3.90 6.63 -8.14
CA LEU A 41 3.17 5.46 -7.65
C LEU A 41 2.04 5.05 -8.59
N ALA A 42 1.23 6.00 -9.07
CA ALA A 42 0.12 5.70 -9.98
C ALA A 42 0.60 5.07 -11.29
N ASP A 43 1.64 5.64 -11.89
CA ASP A 43 2.26 5.12 -13.11
C ASP A 43 2.88 3.74 -12.89
N PHE A 44 3.52 3.52 -11.75
CA PHE A 44 4.07 2.23 -11.39
C PHE A 44 2.99 1.17 -11.22
N VAL A 45 1.90 1.47 -10.52
CA VAL A 45 0.76 0.55 -10.36
C VAL A 45 0.15 0.22 -11.72
N ALA A 46 -0.07 1.23 -12.58
CA ALA A 46 -0.57 1.05 -13.94
C ALA A 46 0.38 0.19 -14.78
N ARG A 47 1.70 0.37 -14.65
CA ARG A 47 2.71 -0.45 -15.34
C ARG A 47 2.59 -1.92 -14.94
N VAL A 48 2.49 -2.22 -13.65
CA VAL A 48 2.36 -3.62 -13.19
C VAL A 48 1.02 -4.22 -13.60
N ARG A 49 -0.07 -3.46 -13.54
CA ARG A 49 -1.42 -3.93 -13.91
C ARG A 49 -1.49 -4.43 -15.36
N ARG A 50 -0.69 -3.89 -16.27
CA ARG A 50 -0.62 -4.38 -17.67
C ARG A 50 -0.08 -5.81 -17.80
N HIS A 51 0.55 -6.36 -16.77
CA HIS A 51 1.17 -7.68 -16.80
C HIS A 51 0.43 -8.74 -15.98
N THR A 52 -0.63 -8.38 -15.27
CA THR A 52 -1.32 -9.32 -14.36
C THR A 52 -2.75 -8.89 -14.06
N GLY A 53 -3.64 -9.87 -13.90
CA GLY A 53 -4.98 -9.67 -13.35
C GLY A 53 -5.06 -9.88 -11.84
N LEU A 54 -3.94 -10.15 -11.17
CA LEU A 54 -3.91 -10.31 -9.72
C LEU A 54 -4.12 -8.95 -9.02
N PRO A 55 -4.82 -8.94 -7.86
CA PRO A 55 -4.90 -7.75 -7.01
C PRO A 55 -3.51 -7.18 -6.70
N LEU A 56 -3.39 -5.86 -6.78
CA LEU A 56 -2.17 -5.12 -6.45
C LEU A 56 -2.34 -4.43 -5.11
N ALA A 57 -1.50 -4.78 -4.14
CA ALA A 57 -1.51 -4.17 -2.82
C ALA A 57 -0.28 -3.27 -2.65
N VAL A 58 -0.48 -2.04 -2.16
CA VAL A 58 0.58 -1.02 -2.06
C VAL A 58 0.95 -0.75 -0.61
N GLY A 59 2.25 -0.64 -0.34
CA GLY A 59 2.78 -0.18 0.95
C GLY A 59 3.95 0.79 0.77
N PHE A 60 3.83 2.00 1.32
CA PHE A 60 4.90 3.02 1.33
C PHE A 60 5.00 3.80 2.65
N GLY A 61 4.49 3.23 3.76
CA GLY A 61 4.46 3.94 5.05
C GLY A 61 3.17 4.73 5.29
N ILE A 62 2.04 4.17 4.84
CA ILE A 62 0.70 4.65 5.20
C ILE A 62 0.53 4.63 6.72
N GLY A 63 -0.03 5.70 7.27
CA GLY A 63 -0.30 5.85 8.70
C GLY A 63 -1.57 6.64 9.02
N THR A 64 -2.30 7.15 8.02
CA THR A 64 -3.60 7.83 8.20
C THR A 64 -4.66 7.26 7.26
N GLY A 65 -5.93 7.44 7.61
CA GLY A 65 -7.07 7.07 6.77
C GLY A 65 -7.08 7.79 5.42
N GLU A 66 -6.64 9.05 5.37
CA GLU A 66 -6.52 9.83 4.12
C GLU A 66 -5.50 9.20 3.16
N GLN A 67 -4.33 8.81 3.66
CA GLN A 67 -3.35 8.09 2.85
C GLN A 67 -3.90 6.75 2.37
N ALA A 68 -4.62 6.01 3.22
CA ALA A 68 -5.27 4.77 2.82
C ALA A 68 -6.31 4.98 1.71
N ALA A 69 -7.11 6.04 1.80
CA ALA A 69 -8.09 6.43 0.79
C ALA A 69 -7.44 6.80 -0.55
N ALA A 70 -6.33 7.53 -0.51
CA ALA A 70 -5.57 7.92 -1.70
C ALA A 70 -5.00 6.68 -2.41
N VAL A 71 -4.49 5.70 -1.65
CA VAL A 71 -4.00 4.43 -2.21
C VAL A 71 -5.12 3.58 -2.78
N ALA A 72 -6.24 3.47 -2.07
CA ALA A 72 -7.40 2.69 -2.52
C ALA A 72 -7.99 3.23 -3.83
N GLY A 73 -7.77 4.51 -4.16
CA GLY A 73 -8.12 5.08 -5.46
C GLY A 73 -7.29 4.57 -6.64
N ILE A 74 -6.11 3.99 -6.40
CA ILE A 74 -5.19 3.52 -7.45
C ILE A 74 -4.79 2.05 -7.33
N ALA A 75 -5.04 1.38 -6.20
CA ALA A 75 -4.65 0.00 -5.94
C ALA A 75 -5.79 -0.82 -5.30
N ASP A 76 -5.70 -2.15 -5.38
CA ASP A 76 -6.75 -3.06 -4.90
C ASP A 76 -6.70 -3.29 -3.38
N GLY A 77 -5.56 -2.97 -2.77
CA GLY A 77 -5.32 -3.10 -1.34
C GLY A 77 -4.23 -2.16 -0.81
N VAL A 78 -4.27 -1.94 0.50
CA VAL A 78 -3.35 -1.08 1.25
C VAL A 78 -2.62 -1.93 2.29
N ILE A 79 -1.30 -1.81 2.37
CA ILE A 79 -0.45 -2.52 3.34
C ILE A 79 0.13 -1.52 4.34
N VAL A 80 -0.15 -1.75 5.62
CA VAL A 80 0.29 -0.90 6.73
C VAL A 80 1.11 -1.74 7.72
N GLY A 81 2.32 -1.27 8.03
CA GLY A 81 3.22 -1.97 8.95
C GLY A 81 3.72 -1.06 10.07
N SER A 82 4.61 -0.12 9.74
CA SER A 82 5.29 0.72 10.72
C SER A 82 4.35 1.56 11.59
N ALA A 83 3.21 2.02 11.06
CA ALA A 83 2.22 2.75 11.83
C ALA A 83 1.53 1.88 12.89
N LEU A 84 1.16 0.64 12.55
CA LEU A 84 0.56 -0.32 13.49
C LEU A 84 1.57 -0.75 14.57
N VAL A 85 2.84 -0.98 14.19
CA VAL A 85 3.90 -1.30 15.17
C VAL A 85 4.12 -0.15 16.15
N LYS A 86 4.11 1.11 15.66
CA LYS A 86 4.19 2.29 16.53
C LYS A 86 2.96 2.42 17.44
N ALA A 87 1.76 2.18 16.90
CA ALA A 87 0.52 2.22 17.66
C ALA A 87 0.53 1.17 18.79
N ALA A 88 1.08 -0.02 18.54
CA ALA A 88 1.15 -1.12 19.50
C ALA A 88 2.09 -0.88 20.70
N ALA A 89 2.91 0.17 20.70
CA ALA A 89 3.86 0.43 21.78
C ALA A 89 3.16 0.88 23.09
N GLY A 90 3.61 0.47 24.27
CA GLY A 90 3.03 0.95 25.54
C GLY A 90 1.77 0.21 26.00
N SER A 91 1.20 0.65 27.11
CA SER A 91 0.15 -0.08 27.85
C SER A 91 -1.22 -0.06 27.19
N ASP A 92 -1.48 0.91 26.32
CA ASP A 92 -2.70 1.14 25.53
C ASP A 92 -2.57 0.65 24.08
N GLY A 93 -1.58 -0.20 23.80
CA GLY A 93 -1.20 -0.57 22.44
C GLY A 93 -2.30 -1.28 21.65
N VAL A 94 -3.12 -2.11 22.30
CA VAL A 94 -4.21 -2.85 21.65
C VAL A 94 -5.30 -1.89 21.19
N GLU A 95 -5.72 -0.97 22.07
CA GLU A 95 -6.74 0.04 21.79
C GLU A 95 -6.31 0.96 20.65
N ARG A 96 -5.04 1.39 20.64
CA ARG A 96 -4.52 2.24 19.57
C ARG A 96 -4.39 1.51 18.23
N VAL A 97 -4.00 0.24 18.24
CA VAL A 97 -3.98 -0.59 17.02
C VAL A 97 -5.40 -0.76 16.47
N ALA A 98 -6.39 -1.01 17.32
CA ALA A 98 -7.78 -1.13 16.91
C ALA A 98 -8.30 0.18 16.30
N ALA A 99 -8.11 1.30 17.00
CA ALA A 99 -8.54 2.62 16.53
C ALA A 99 -7.89 3.00 15.19
N LEU A 100 -6.58 2.77 15.05
CA LEU A 100 -5.86 3.04 13.80
C LEU A 100 -6.32 2.11 12.67
N SER A 101 -6.57 0.83 12.96
CA SER A 101 -7.08 -0.11 11.96
C SER A 101 -8.45 0.31 11.44
N ASP A 102 -9.35 0.77 12.32
CA ASP A 102 -10.67 1.27 11.95
C ASP A 102 -10.61 2.56 11.12
N GLU A 103 -9.69 3.46 11.42
CA GLU A 103 -9.45 4.66 10.61
C GLU A 103 -8.96 4.29 9.21
N LEU A 104 -7.95 3.42 9.12
CA LEU A 104 -7.36 2.97 7.86
C LEU A 104 -8.37 2.21 6.99
N ALA A 105 -9.16 1.32 7.60
CA ALA A 105 -10.19 0.56 6.91
C ALA A 105 -11.29 1.46 6.35
N ARG A 106 -11.75 2.47 7.12
CA ARG A 106 -12.71 3.45 6.63
C ARG A 106 -12.16 4.23 5.45
N GLY A 107 -10.93 4.72 5.55
CA GLY A 107 -10.27 5.43 4.45
C GLY A 107 -10.16 4.56 3.18
N ALA A 108 -9.72 3.31 3.31
CA ALA A 108 -9.61 2.40 2.18
C ALA A 108 -10.97 2.06 1.53
N HIS A 109 -12.05 2.00 2.30
CA HIS A 109 -13.38 1.67 1.78
C HIS A 109 -14.11 2.86 1.17
N THR A 110 -13.85 4.10 1.59
CA THR A 110 -14.51 5.31 1.02
C THR A 110 -14.20 5.55 -0.46
N SER A 111 -13.12 4.98 -0.99
CA SER A 111 -12.63 5.24 -2.35
C SER A 111 -13.00 4.16 -3.39
N ARG A 112 -13.66 3.05 -3.01
CA ARG A 112 -14.13 2.03 -3.98
C ARG A 112 -15.51 2.43 -4.52
N PRO A 113 -15.65 2.83 -5.79
CA PRO A 113 -16.97 2.81 -6.41
C PRO A 113 -17.44 1.34 -6.50
N GLY A 114 -18.68 1.09 -6.09
CA GLY A 114 -19.30 -0.24 -6.15
C GLY A 114 -19.49 -0.77 -7.56
#